data_AF-A0A2D9RFB6-F1
#
_entry.id   AF-A0A2D9RFB6-F1
#
_cell.length_a   1.000
_cell.length_b   1.000
_cell.length_c   1.000
_cell.angle_alpha   90.00
_cell.angle_beta   90.00
_cell.angle_gamma   90.00
#
_symmetry.space_group_name_H-M   'P 1'
#
loop_
_entity.id
_entity.type
_entity.pdbx_description
1 polymer ?
#
loop_
_entity_poly.entity_id
_entity_poly.type
_entity_poly.pdbx_seq_one_letter_code
_entity_poly.pdbx_strand_id
1 'polypeptide(L)' 'MVLETELAAGNQITEVSDWPPKCKKLVILMRRFSRAYPDAALTYQELNDPHYWFADYMVGDGEEVLACRF' A
#
# COMPACT_ATOMS: atom_id res chain seq x y z
N MET A 1 -6.59 6.47 -8.70
CA MET A 1 -6.57 5.54 -7.55
C MET A 1 -5.37 4.61 -7.71
N VAL A 2 -4.50 4.54 -6.69
CA VAL A 2 -3.18 3.85 -6.76
C VAL A 2 -3.34 2.35 -7.02
N LEU A 3 -4.19 1.68 -6.25
CA LEU A 3 -4.44 0.23 -6.37
C LEU A 3 -4.86 -0.19 -7.78
N GLU A 4 -5.84 0.50 -8.37
CA GLU A 4 -6.33 0.20 -9.72
C GLU A 4 -5.24 0.38 -10.78
N THR A 5 -4.39 1.39 -10.61
CA THR A 5 -3.25 1.62 -11.51
C THR A 5 -2.25 0.48 -11.41
N GLU A 6 -1.91 0.05 -10.20
CA GLU A 6 -0.97 -1.05 -9.96
C GLU A 6 -1.50 -2.37 -10.52
N LEU A 7 -2.79 -2.65 -10.33
CA LEU A 7 -3.43 -3.84 -10.93
C LEU A 7 -3.42 -3.79 -12.45
N ALA A 8 -3.72 -2.64 -13.06
CA ALA A 8 -3.64 -2.46 -14.51
C ALA A 8 -2.21 -2.60 -15.05
N ALA A 9 -1.20 -2.28 -14.24
CA ALA A 9 0.22 -2.48 -14.54
C ALA A 9 0.69 -3.94 -14.33
N GLY A 10 -0.19 -4.86 -13.93
CA GLY A 10 0.12 -6.27 -13.73
C GLY A 10 0.66 -6.60 -12.34
N ASN A 11 0.54 -5.69 -11.37
CA ASN A 11 0.72 -6.02 -9.97
C ASN A 11 -0.46 -6.87 -9.47
N GLN A 12 -0.29 -7.55 -8.34
CA GLN A 12 -1.28 -8.47 -7.80
C GLN A 12 -1.48 -8.22 -6.32
N ILE A 13 -2.72 -8.35 -5.85
CA ILE A 13 -2.99 -8.32 -4.40
C ILE A 13 -2.58 -9.68 -3.84
N THR A 14 -1.68 -9.66 -2.85
CA THR A 14 -1.28 -10.84 -2.08
C THR A 14 -2.14 -11.01 -0.85
N GLU A 15 -2.56 -9.90 -0.23
CA GLU A 15 -3.33 -9.92 1.00
C GLU A 15 -4.30 -8.75 1.06
N VAL A 16 -5.48 -9.02 1.62
CA VAL A 16 -6.43 -8.00 2.08
C VAL A 16 -6.81 -8.35 3.51
N SER A 17 -6.56 -7.43 4.43
CA SER A 17 -6.84 -7.60 5.85
C SER A 17 -7.31 -6.29 6.47
N ASP A 18 -7.75 -6.33 7.72
CA ASP A 18 -8.06 -5.15 8.52
C ASP A 18 -7.27 -5.21 9.83
N TRP A 19 -7.00 -4.04 10.43
CA TRP A 19 -6.40 -3.96 11.76
C TRP A 19 -7.08 -2.90 12.63
N PRO A 20 -8.29 -3.20 13.13
CA PRO A 20 -9.02 -2.28 14.01
C PRO A 20 -8.24 -2.01 15.31
N PRO A 21 -8.38 -0.82 15.92
CA PRO A 21 -9.23 0.31 15.51
C PRO A 21 -8.54 1.29 14.55
N LYS A 22 -7.25 1.09 14.25
CA LYS A 22 -6.42 2.10 13.55
C LYS A 22 -6.50 2.00 12.03
N CYS A 23 -6.49 0.79 11.50
CA CYS A 23 -6.54 0.53 10.06
C CYS A 23 -7.79 -0.28 9.73
N LYS A 24 -8.69 0.33 8.97
CA LYS A 24 -9.93 -0.31 8.51
C LYS A 24 -9.67 -1.22 7.31
N LYS A 25 -8.60 -0.96 6.55
CA LYS A 25 -8.28 -1.72 5.34
C LYS A 25 -6.79 -1.67 5.05
N LEU A 26 -6.17 -2.84 5.05
CA LEU A 26 -4.82 -3.08 4.59
C LEU A 26 -4.88 -3.90 3.30
N VAL A 27 -4.21 -3.44 2.25
CA VAL A 27 -4.01 -4.20 1.02
C VAL A 27 -2.51 -4.31 0.78
N ILE A 28 -2.02 -5.53 0.57
CA ILE A 28 -0.60 -5.79 0.29
C ILE A 28 -0.45 -6.27 -1.15
N LEU A 29 0.36 -5.56 -1.93
CA LEU A 29 0.72 -5.89 -3.29
C LEU A 29 1.92 -6.83 -3.34
N MET A 30 1.92 -7.72 -4.34
CA MET A 30 2.96 -8.72 -4.55
C MET A 30 4.28 -8.13 -4.99
N ARG A 31 4.25 -7.06 -5.79
CA ARG A 31 5.43 -6.37 -6.31
C ARG A 31 5.47 -4.94 -5.78
N ARG A 32 6.67 -4.35 -5.79
CA ARG A 32 6.89 -2.92 -5.53
C ARG A 32 5.99 -2.05 -6.40
N PHE A 33 5.66 -0.86 -5.90
CA PHE A 33 4.95 0.14 -6.69
C PHE A 33 5.70 0.41 -8.00
N SER A 34 4.96 0.38 -9.11
CA SER A 34 5.51 0.60 -10.45
C SER A 34 6.06 2.01 -10.66
N ARG A 35 5.52 2.99 -9.91
CA ARG A 35 5.87 4.41 -9.97
C ARG A 35 5.50 5.13 -8.69
N ALA A 36 5.99 6.36 -8.54
CA ALA A 36 5.52 7.26 -7.50
C ALA A 36 4.18 7.90 -7.89
N TYR A 37 3.31 8.07 -6.89
CA TYR A 37 2.00 8.68 -7.02
C TYR A 37 1.97 10.02 -6.27
N PRO A 38 2.16 11.16 -6.96
CA PRO A 38 2.10 12.48 -6.34
C PRO A 38 0.64 12.85 -6.10
N ASP A 39 0.13 12.54 -4.90
CA ASP A 39 -1.21 12.90 -4.45
C ASP A 39 -1.11 13.46 -3.02
N ALA A 40 -1.68 14.65 -2.81
CA ALA A 40 -1.60 15.36 -1.54
C ALA A 40 -2.40 14.68 -0.42
N ALA A 41 -3.34 13.78 -0.76
CA ALA A 41 -4.09 12.99 0.21
C ALA A 41 -3.37 11.71 0.64
N LEU A 42 -2.25 11.37 0.00
CA LEU A 42 -1.48 10.17 0.28
C LEU A 42 -0.19 10.51 1.04
N THR A 43 0.07 9.75 2.09
CA THR A 43 1.40 9.71 2.73
C THR A 43 2.14 8.49 2.22
N TYR A 44 3.26 8.70 1.54
CA TYR A 44 4.17 7.62 1.15
C TYR A 44 5.22 7.40 2.23
N GLN A 45 5.48 6.15 2.59
CA GLN A 45 6.59 5.77 3.44
C GLN A 45 7.33 4.55 2.88
N GLU A 46 8.64 4.65 2.78
CA GLU A 46 9.52 3.50 2.56
C GLU A 46 9.98 2.98 3.92
N LEU A 47 9.54 1.77 4.27
CA LEU A 47 9.90 1.10 5.53
C LEU A 47 11.12 0.21 5.35
N ASN A 48 11.22 -0.42 4.18
CA ASN A 48 12.26 -1.37 3.82
C ASN A 48 12.45 -2.45 4.91
N ASP A 49 11.35 -2.98 5.44
CA ASP A 49 11.36 -3.98 6.52
C ASP A 49 10.98 -5.38 5.98
N PRO A 50 11.93 -6.33 5.88
CA PRO A 50 11.68 -7.68 5.40
C PRO A 50 10.64 -8.48 6.19
N HIS A 51 10.36 -8.09 7.44
CA HIS A 51 9.34 -8.74 8.27
C HIS A 51 7.92 -8.29 7.92
N TYR A 52 7.78 -7.11 7.29
CA TYR A 52 6.49 -6.53 6.93
C TYR A 52 6.39 -6.31 5.41
N TRP A 53 6.88 -5.18 4.92
CA TRP A 53 6.81 -4.78 3.52
C TRP A 53 7.84 -3.70 3.19
N PHE A 54 8.01 -3.44 1.89
CA PHE A 54 8.99 -2.50 1.39
C PHE A 54 8.53 -1.04 1.58
N ALA A 55 7.33 -0.71 1.11
CA ALA A 55 6.78 0.63 1.20
C ALA A 55 5.25 0.60 1.25
N ASP A 56 4.66 1.70 1.72
CA ASP A 56 3.22 1.90 1.73
C ASP A 56 2.77 3.32 1.34
N TYR A 57 1.51 3.39 0.97
CA TYR A 57 0.71 4.59 0.84
C TYR A 57 -0.42 4.54 1.86
N MET A 58 -0.59 5.61 2.61
CA MET A 58 -1.61 5.74 3.66
C MET A 58 -2.56 6.89 3.37
N VAL A 59 -3.83 6.71 3.74
CA VAL A 59 -4.87 7.75 3.72
C VAL A 59 -5.44 7.92 5.13
N GLY A 60 -5.83 9.16 5.47
CA GLY A 60 -6.57 9.44 6.71
C GLY A 60 -5.80 9.04 7.97
N ASP A 61 -4.48 9.28 8.00
CA ASP A 61 -3.61 8.92 9.13
C ASP A 61 -3.51 7.40 9.39
N GLY A 62 -3.57 6.59 8.33
CA GLY A 62 -3.41 5.14 8.40
C GLY A 62 -4.72 4.35 8.52
N GLU A 63 -5.87 4.99 8.30
CA GLU A 63 -7.17 4.30 8.22
C GLU A 63 -7.24 3.31 7.06
N GLU A 64 -6.64 3.67 5.91
CA GLU A 64 -6.47 2.78 4.77
C GLU A 64 -5.00 2.76 4.36
N VAL A 65 -4.45 1.56 4.20
CA VAL A 65 -3.05 1.32 3.89
C VAL A 65 -2.95 0.43 2.67
N LEU A 66 -2.20 0.88 1.67
CA LEU A 66 -1.77 0.09 0.54
C LEU A 66 -0.26 -0.12 0.63
N ALA A 67 0.17 -1.34 0.89
CA ALA A 67 1.58 -1.71 1.02
C ALA A 67 2.05 -2.54 -0.19
N CYS A 68 3.37 -2.65 -0.37
CA CYS A 68 3.98 -3.50 -1.39
C CYS A 68 5.15 -4.33 -0.84
N ARG A 69 5.24 -5.60 -1.24
CA ARG A 69 6.35 -6.48 -0.89
C ARG A 69 7.63 -6.13 -1.66
N PHE A 70 8.73 -6.77 -1.26
CA PHE A 70 10.04 -6.70 -1.90
C PHE A 70 10.04 -7.29 -3.31
#